data_AF-A0A964YQQ3-F1
#
_entry.id   AF-A0A964YQQ3-F1
#
_cell.length_a   1.000
_cell.length_b   1.000
_cell.length_c   1.000
_cell.angle_alpha   90.00
_cell.angle_beta   90.00
_cell.angle_gamma   90.00
#
_symmetry.space_group_name_H-M   'P 1'
#
loop_
_entity.id
_entity.type
_entity.pdbx_description
1 polymer ?
#
loop_
_entity_poly.entity_id
_entity_poly.type
_entity_poly.pdbx_seq_one_letter_code
_entity_poly.pdbx_strand_id
1 'polypeptide(L)'
;MEQKDLLKDLISHCKEYGFIFPSSEIYDGLAATYDYGQLGVELKNNIKTYWWKSMTQLNSNIVGIDSAIFMHPTTWKASGHVDAFNDPLIDNKDSKKRYRADVLLEEYLEKQQQKIQKEVEKGEKRFGDSFDKTQFLATNPNVLRTQEKINEVHDRMKKALNESNLEDLRQLILDLEIVCPISGSKNWTEVRQFNLM
;
A
#
# COMPACT_ATOMS: atom_id res chain seq x y z
N MET A 1 27.43 5.24 -6.30
CA MET A 1 26.99 3.87 -6.62
C MET A 1 25.48 3.93 -6.78
N GLU A 2 24.97 3.67 -7.98
CA GLU A 2 23.53 3.50 -8.18
C GLU A 2 23.03 2.44 -7.19
N GLN A 3 21.96 2.74 -6.49
CA GLN A 3 21.28 1.81 -5.60
C GLN A 3 20.72 0.71 -6.50
N LYS A 4 21.48 -0.38 -6.66
CA LYS A 4 21.09 -1.52 -7.47
C LYS A 4 19.69 -1.94 -7.02
N ASP A 5 18.76 -2.00 -7.97
CA ASP A 5 17.36 -2.30 -7.69
C ASP A 5 17.24 -3.77 -7.26
N LEU A 6 17.52 -4.02 -5.97
CA LEU A 6 17.62 -5.34 -5.36
C LEU A 6 16.34 -6.16 -5.60
N LEU A 7 15.21 -5.48 -5.70
CA LEU A 7 13.92 -6.12 -5.96
C LEU A 7 13.88 -6.70 -7.39
N LYS A 8 14.38 -5.96 -8.39
CA LYS A 8 14.49 -6.50 -9.76
C LYS A 8 15.41 -7.70 -9.83
N ASP A 9 16.56 -7.65 -9.15
CA ASP A 9 17.50 -8.77 -9.07
C ASP A 9 16.82 -10.01 -8.45
N LEU A 10 16.05 -9.82 -7.37
CA LEU A 10 15.32 -10.89 -6.69
C LEU A 10 14.21 -11.47 -7.57
N ILE A 11 13.44 -10.64 -8.26
CA ILE A 11 12.41 -11.09 -9.21
C ILE A 11 13.04 -11.92 -10.32
N SER A 12 14.16 -11.45 -10.88
CA SER A 12 14.91 -12.18 -11.91
C SER A 12 15.37 -13.54 -11.39
N HIS A 13 15.94 -13.59 -10.19
CA HIS A 13 16.37 -14.84 -9.56
C HIS A 13 15.18 -15.80 -9.31
N CYS A 14 14.07 -15.29 -8.76
CA CYS A 14 12.88 -16.11 -8.52
C CYS A 14 12.34 -16.74 -9.81
N LYS A 15 12.37 -15.99 -10.91
CA LYS A 15 11.94 -16.50 -12.22
C LYS A 15 12.94 -17.51 -12.79
N GLU A 16 14.23 -17.19 -12.77
CA GLU A 16 15.30 -18.01 -13.33
C GLU A 16 15.42 -19.38 -12.65
N TYR A 17 15.29 -19.42 -11.32
CA TYR A 17 15.48 -20.65 -10.53
C TYR A 17 14.17 -21.39 -10.22
N GLY A 18 13.03 -20.94 -10.74
CA GLY A 18 11.76 -21.65 -10.59
C GLY A 18 11.13 -21.54 -9.21
N PHE A 19 11.14 -20.34 -8.63
CA PHE A 19 10.37 -20.02 -7.43
C PHE A 19 8.97 -19.52 -7.79
N ILE A 20 8.86 -18.39 -8.49
CA ILE A 20 7.59 -17.71 -8.74
C ILE A 20 7.56 -17.19 -10.18
N PHE A 21 6.43 -17.39 -10.86
CA PHE A 21 6.16 -16.91 -12.21
C PHE A 21 4.87 -16.09 -12.25
N PRO A 22 4.76 -15.06 -13.11
CA PRO A 22 3.47 -14.45 -13.43
C PRO A 22 2.52 -15.52 -13.96
N SER A 23 1.31 -15.60 -13.40
CA SER A 23 0.37 -16.61 -13.86
C SER A 23 -0.09 -16.29 -15.28
N SER A 24 -0.27 -17.32 -16.11
CA SER A 24 -0.64 -17.18 -17.53
C SER A 24 0.33 -16.30 -18.33
N GLU A 25 1.64 -16.36 -18.02
CA GLU A 25 2.68 -15.52 -18.64
C GLU A 25 2.64 -15.52 -20.18
N ILE A 26 2.35 -16.66 -20.82
CA ILE A 26 2.26 -16.77 -22.29
C ILE A 26 1.04 -16.06 -22.91
N TYR A 27 0.11 -15.58 -22.07
CA TYR A 27 -1.10 -14.84 -22.44
C TYR A 27 -1.10 -13.44 -21.80
N ASP A 28 0.04 -12.76 -21.82
CA ASP A 28 0.27 -11.42 -21.23
C ASP A 28 0.18 -11.33 -19.69
N GLY A 29 -0.08 -12.47 -19.04
CA GLY A 29 -0.18 -12.57 -17.59
C GLY A 29 -1.48 -12.00 -17.01
N LEU A 30 -1.84 -12.47 -15.82
CA LEU A 30 -2.96 -11.91 -15.06
C LEU A 30 -2.42 -11.16 -13.83
N ALA A 31 -2.72 -9.87 -13.76
CA ALA A 31 -2.24 -8.99 -12.70
C ALA A 31 -2.58 -9.55 -11.31
N ALA A 32 -1.61 -9.45 -10.39
CA ALA A 32 -1.70 -9.96 -9.01
C ALA A 32 -1.92 -11.48 -8.84
N THR A 33 -1.74 -12.27 -9.91
CA THR A 33 -1.77 -13.73 -9.83
C THR A 33 -0.45 -14.35 -10.25
N TYR A 34 -0.02 -15.39 -9.52
CA TYR A 34 1.31 -15.97 -9.66
C TYR A 34 1.27 -17.49 -9.46
N ASP A 35 2.11 -18.19 -10.21
CA ASP A 35 2.30 -19.62 -10.12
C ASP A 35 3.63 -19.94 -9.42
N TYR A 36 3.60 -20.92 -8.53
CA TYR A 36 4.81 -21.38 -7.83
C TYR A 36 5.49 -22.47 -8.67
N GLY A 37 6.77 -22.27 -8.98
CA GLY A 37 7.60 -23.26 -9.65
C GLY A 37 8.09 -24.36 -8.72
N GLN A 38 8.96 -25.25 -9.20
CA GLN A 38 9.43 -26.42 -8.44
C GLN A 38 10.07 -26.03 -7.09
N LEU A 39 10.97 -25.04 -7.05
CA LEU A 39 11.61 -24.62 -5.81
C LEU A 39 10.66 -23.79 -4.94
N GLY A 40 9.75 -23.05 -5.57
CA GLY A 40 8.75 -22.24 -4.88
C GLY A 40 7.73 -23.08 -4.11
N VAL A 41 7.25 -24.16 -4.71
CA VAL A 41 6.32 -25.10 -4.06
C VAL A 41 6.99 -25.78 -2.86
N GLU A 42 8.23 -26.25 -3.01
CA GLU A 42 8.98 -26.85 -1.90
C GLU A 42 9.21 -25.85 -0.75
N LEU A 43 9.63 -24.62 -1.06
CA LEU A 43 9.80 -23.57 -0.07
C LEU A 43 8.48 -23.26 0.65
N LYS A 44 7.39 -23.07 -0.11
CA LYS A 44 6.05 -22.79 0.43
C LYS A 44 5.58 -23.91 1.35
N ASN A 45 5.77 -25.17 0.94
CA ASN A 45 5.39 -26.33 1.75
C ASN A 45 6.22 -26.42 3.03
N ASN A 46 7.54 -26.20 2.97
CA ASN A 46 8.41 -26.19 4.13
C ASN A 46 7.98 -25.12 5.16
N ILE A 47 7.67 -23.91 4.70
CA ILE A 47 7.17 -22.83 5.55
C ILE A 47 5.82 -23.21 6.17
N LYS A 48 4.86 -23.71 5.35
CA LYS A 48 3.54 -24.15 5.83
C LYS A 48 3.66 -25.24 6.90
N THR A 49 4.50 -26.25 6.67
CA THR A 49 4.73 -27.36 7.60
C THR A 49 5.38 -26.88 8.89
N TYR A 50 6.40 -26.02 8.80
CA TYR A 50 7.04 -25.44 9.99
C TYR A 50 6.01 -24.67 10.82
N TRP A 51 5.27 -23.76 10.20
CA TRP A 51 4.25 -22.95 10.86
C TRP A 51 3.16 -23.82 11.50
N TRP A 52 2.64 -24.80 10.77
CA TRP A 52 1.61 -25.71 11.29
C TRP A 52 2.07 -26.45 12.54
N LYS A 53 3.28 -27.02 12.52
CA LYS A 53 3.85 -27.73 13.66
C LYS A 53 4.06 -26.78 14.83
N SER A 54 4.65 -25.61 14.59
CA SER A 54 4.85 -24.60 15.63
C SER A 54 3.53 -24.20 16.30
N MET A 55 2.48 -23.95 15.52
CA MET A 55 1.20 -23.53 16.07
C MET A 55 0.45 -24.65 16.78
N THR A 56 0.34 -25.84 16.19
CA THR A 56 -0.55 -26.91 16.69
C THR A 56 0.13 -27.92 17.62
N GLN A 57 1.45 -28.10 17.54
CA GLN A 57 2.17 -29.12 18.32
C GLN A 57 2.97 -28.52 19.48
N LEU A 58 3.37 -27.25 19.39
CA LEU A 58 4.11 -26.56 20.44
C LEU A 58 3.24 -25.64 21.32
N ASN A 59 1.95 -25.49 20.99
CA ASN A 59 0.99 -24.74 21.80
C ASN A 59 -0.19 -25.63 22.17
N SER A 60 -0.54 -25.69 23.46
CA SER A 60 -1.62 -26.53 23.97
C SER A 60 -3.03 -26.05 23.60
N ASN A 61 -3.17 -24.79 23.21
CA ASN A 61 -4.47 -24.11 23.06
C ASN A 61 -4.84 -23.85 21.59
N ILE A 62 -4.16 -24.47 20.63
CA ILE A 62 -4.39 -24.27 19.20
C ILE A 62 -4.69 -25.63 18.55
N VAL A 63 -5.82 -25.72 17.86
CA VAL A 63 -6.26 -26.92 17.13
C VAL A 63 -6.35 -26.64 15.64
N GLY A 64 -5.92 -27.61 14.83
CA GLY A 64 -6.01 -27.53 13.37
C GLY A 64 -7.40 -27.90 12.87
N ILE A 65 -7.96 -27.07 11.99
CA ILE A 65 -9.20 -27.33 11.26
C ILE A 65 -9.01 -26.98 9.79
N ASP A 66 -9.79 -27.60 8.91
CA ASP A 66 -9.84 -27.29 7.48
C ASP A 66 -11.29 -27.03 7.09
N SER A 67 -11.59 -25.84 6.55
CA SER A 67 -12.94 -25.37 6.27
C SER A 67 -13.13 -25.13 4.77
N ALA A 68 -14.39 -25.19 4.32
CA ALA A 68 -14.73 -24.90 2.94
C ALA A 68 -14.52 -23.41 2.62
N ILE A 69 -14.04 -23.13 1.40
CA ILE A 69 -13.86 -21.76 0.90
C ILE A 69 -15.21 -21.08 0.66
N PHE A 70 -16.17 -21.80 0.06
CA PHE A 70 -17.52 -21.29 -0.13
C PHE A 70 -18.31 -21.38 1.17
N MET A 71 -18.78 -20.22 1.65
CA MET A 71 -19.57 -20.11 2.88
C MET A 71 -20.94 -19.47 2.60
N HIS A 72 -21.92 -19.79 3.46
CA HIS A 72 -23.25 -19.20 3.37
C HIS A 72 -23.19 -17.67 3.57
N PRO A 73 -23.95 -16.86 2.80
CA PRO A 73 -23.86 -15.39 2.85
C PRO A 73 -24.05 -14.76 4.24
N THR A 74 -24.86 -15.39 5.09
CA THR A 74 -25.09 -14.90 6.46
C THR A 74 -23.83 -14.93 7.32
N THR A 75 -22.86 -15.80 7.03
CA THR A 75 -21.57 -15.83 7.73
C THR A 75 -20.78 -14.54 7.48
N TRP A 76 -20.75 -14.05 6.24
CA TRP A 76 -20.07 -12.81 5.87
C TRP A 76 -20.78 -11.58 6.44
N LYS A 77 -22.12 -11.62 6.51
CA LYS A 77 -22.90 -10.57 7.17
C LYS A 77 -22.65 -10.54 8.69
N ALA A 78 -22.71 -11.70 9.35
CA ALA A 78 -22.51 -11.81 10.79
C ALA A 78 -21.10 -11.41 11.23
N SER A 79 -20.09 -11.67 10.40
CA SER A 79 -18.70 -11.24 10.64
C SER A 79 -18.42 -9.79 10.25
N GLY A 80 -19.38 -9.10 9.60
CA GLY A 80 -19.25 -7.70 9.16
C GLY A 80 -18.53 -7.49 7.82
N HIS A 81 -18.07 -8.53 7.14
CA HIS A 81 -17.35 -8.39 5.85
C HIS A 81 -18.20 -7.75 4.75
N VAL A 82 -19.52 -7.97 4.75
CA VAL A 82 -20.42 -7.35 3.76
C VAL A 82 -20.43 -5.82 3.88
N ASP A 83 -20.37 -5.29 5.10
CA ASP A 83 -20.55 -3.87 5.36
C ASP A 83 -19.22 -3.12 5.57
N ALA A 84 -18.17 -3.80 6.04
CA ALA A 84 -16.90 -3.18 6.43
C ALA A 84 -15.71 -3.52 5.52
N PHE A 85 -15.79 -4.57 4.68
CA PHE A 85 -14.67 -4.96 3.81
C PHE A 85 -14.70 -4.23 2.47
N ASN A 86 -14.63 -2.90 2.53
CA ASN A 86 -14.77 -2.01 1.39
C ASN A 86 -13.57 -1.06 1.27
N ASP A 87 -13.06 -0.88 0.05
CA ASP A 87 -12.09 0.17 -0.26
C ASP A 87 -12.79 1.43 -0.80
N PRO A 88 -12.32 2.64 -0.47
CA PRO A 88 -12.80 3.88 -1.09
C PRO A 88 -12.18 4.04 -2.48
N LEU A 89 -12.98 3.88 -3.54
CA LEU A 89 -12.53 3.98 -4.93
C LEU A 89 -12.99 5.29 -5.58
N ILE A 90 -12.13 5.85 -6.42
CA ILE A 90 -12.37 7.06 -7.21
C ILE A 90 -11.93 6.83 -8.66
N ASP A 91 -12.74 7.27 -9.62
CA ASP A 91 -12.46 7.11 -11.04
C ASP A 91 -12.05 8.46 -11.65
N ASN A 92 -11.10 8.46 -12.58
CA ASN A 92 -10.80 9.63 -13.40
C ASN A 92 -11.56 9.55 -14.73
N LYS A 93 -12.36 10.57 -15.05
CA LYS A 93 -13.27 10.53 -16.22
C LYS A 93 -12.54 10.52 -17.56
N ASP A 94 -11.33 11.07 -17.62
CA ASP A 94 -10.59 11.21 -18.88
C ASP A 94 -9.78 9.94 -19.19
N SER A 95 -9.09 9.38 -18.19
CA SER A 95 -8.33 8.13 -18.32
C SER A 95 -9.20 6.87 -18.17
N LYS A 96 -10.40 7.00 -17.60
CA LYS A 96 -11.31 5.90 -17.23
C LYS A 96 -10.66 4.87 -16.29
N LYS A 97 -9.61 5.27 -15.58
CA LYS A 97 -8.90 4.42 -14.63
C LYS A 97 -9.45 4.63 -13.24
N ARG A 98 -9.49 3.53 -12.50
CA ARG A 98 -9.93 3.46 -11.11
C ARG A 98 -8.72 3.48 -10.19
N TYR A 99 -8.83 4.25 -9.12
CA TYR A 99 -7.82 4.40 -8.10
C TYR A 99 -8.43 4.24 -6.73
N ARG A 100 -7.59 3.84 -5.80
CA ARG A 100 -7.88 3.86 -4.37
C ARG A 100 -7.66 5.28 -3.84
N ALA A 101 -8.71 5.87 -3.27
CA ALA A 101 -8.70 7.27 -2.83
C ALA A 101 -7.72 7.50 -1.67
N ASP A 102 -7.63 6.55 -0.75
CA ASP A 102 -6.66 6.50 0.33
C ASP A 102 -5.22 6.42 -0.20
N VAL A 103 -4.95 5.51 -1.13
CA VAL A 103 -3.61 5.35 -1.75
C VAL A 103 -3.17 6.63 -2.46
N LEU A 104 -4.06 7.33 -3.17
CA LEU A 104 -3.72 8.61 -3.80
C LEU A 104 -3.26 9.67 -2.78
N LEU A 105 -3.89 9.70 -1.60
CA LEU A 105 -3.52 10.60 -0.51
C LEU A 105 -2.20 10.15 0.14
N GLU A 106 -2.00 8.85 0.36
CA GLU A 106 -0.75 8.29 0.88
C GLU A 106 0.43 8.60 -0.05
N GLU A 107 0.28 8.41 -1.36
CA GLU A 107 1.31 8.77 -2.35
C GLU A 107 1.62 10.28 -2.34
N TYR A 108 0.61 11.12 -2.12
CA TYR A 108 0.82 12.56 -1.97
C TYR A 108 1.62 12.88 -0.69
N LEU A 109 1.31 12.23 0.43
CA LEU A 109 2.01 12.39 1.71
C LEU A 109 3.47 11.92 1.59
N GLU A 110 3.70 10.78 0.94
CA GLU A 110 5.05 10.26 0.68
C GLU A 110 5.87 11.27 -0.14
N LYS A 111 5.27 11.88 -1.19
CA LYS A 111 5.93 12.94 -1.96
C LYS A 111 6.30 14.16 -1.11
N GLN A 112 5.49 14.53 -0.10
CA GLN A 112 5.86 15.61 0.82
C GLN A 112 7.00 15.19 1.75
N GLN A 113 6.99 13.95 2.27
CA GLN A 113 8.10 13.41 3.07
C GLN A 113 9.41 13.35 2.29
N GLN A 114 9.37 12.96 1.01
CA GLN A 114 10.54 12.98 0.13
C GLN A 114 11.11 14.40 -0.06
N LYS A 115 10.27 15.45 -0.04
CA LYS A 115 10.77 16.84 -0.05
C LYS A 115 11.51 17.19 1.23
N ILE A 116 10.99 16.77 2.39
CA ILE A 116 11.68 16.94 3.68
C ILE A 116 13.03 16.24 3.64
N GLN A 117 13.06 14.99 3.16
CA GLN A 117 14.30 14.21 3.05
C GLN A 117 15.33 14.89 2.13
N LYS A 118 14.90 15.45 0.98
CA LYS A 118 15.79 16.22 0.09
C LYS A 118 16.31 17.51 0.74
N GLU A 119 15.52 18.18 1.57
CA GLU A 119 15.99 19.36 2.32
C GLU A 119 17.00 18.96 3.41
N VAL A 120 16.79 17.83 4.08
CA VAL A 120 17.75 17.24 5.03
C VAL A 120 19.07 16.91 4.33
N GLU A 121 19.03 16.25 3.17
CA GLU A 121 20.24 15.93 2.38
C GLU A 121 20.99 17.19 1.92
N LYS A 122 20.27 18.26 1.55
CA LYS A 122 20.90 19.55 1.24
C LYS A 122 21.52 20.18 2.48
N GLY A 123 20.86 20.07 3.64
CA GLY A 123 21.39 20.53 4.93
C GLY A 123 22.68 19.80 5.29
N GLU A 124 22.67 18.47 5.21
CA GLU A 124 23.83 17.62 5.46
C GLU A 124 25.01 17.99 4.56
N LYS A 125 24.78 18.19 3.25
CA LYS A 125 25.82 18.64 2.32
C LYS A 125 26.35 20.05 2.60
N ARG A 126 25.53 20.93 3.18
CA ARG A 126 25.91 22.34 3.47
C ARG A 126 26.65 22.50 4.79
N PHE A 127 26.26 21.74 5.81
CA PHE A 127 26.78 21.88 7.18
C PHE A 127 27.81 20.80 7.55
N GLY A 128 27.94 19.74 6.74
CA GLY A 128 28.98 18.72 6.90
C GLY A 128 29.01 18.13 8.31
N ASP A 129 30.18 18.16 8.95
CA ASP A 129 30.40 17.59 10.28
C ASP A 129 29.63 18.31 11.41
N SER A 130 29.09 19.52 11.16
CA SER A 130 28.28 20.28 12.12
C SER A 130 26.77 20.08 11.93
N PHE A 131 26.35 19.14 11.07
CA PHE A 131 24.93 18.89 10.80
C PHE A 131 24.29 18.05 11.90
N ASP A 132 23.38 18.66 12.67
CA ASP A 132 22.45 17.93 13.53
C ASP A 132 21.09 17.80 12.84
N LYS A 133 20.75 16.58 12.42
CA LYS A 133 19.47 16.24 11.79
C LYS A 133 18.27 16.59 12.68
N THR A 134 18.39 16.36 13.99
CA THR A 134 17.30 16.57 14.95
C THR A 134 16.98 18.06 15.08
N GLN A 135 18.04 18.87 15.23
CA GLN A 135 17.90 20.32 15.29
C GLN A 135 17.38 20.88 13.96
N PHE A 136 17.86 20.37 12.82
CA PHE A 136 17.43 20.84 11.49
C PHE A 136 15.95 20.56 11.23
N LEU A 137 15.45 19.38 11.59
CA LEU A 137 14.02 19.05 11.48
C LEU A 137 13.15 19.94 12.39
N ALA A 138 13.66 20.31 13.56
CA ALA A 138 12.93 21.14 14.52
C ALA A 138 12.96 22.66 14.22
N THR A 139 13.93 23.14 13.43
CA THR A 139 14.16 24.59 13.25
C THR A 139 13.92 25.08 11.83
N ASN A 140 14.04 24.23 10.81
CA ASN A 140 13.93 24.67 9.43
C ASN A 140 12.46 25.03 9.08
N PRO A 141 12.17 26.29 8.71
CA PRO A 141 10.80 26.73 8.42
C PRO A 141 10.13 25.95 7.28
N ASN A 142 10.90 25.51 6.28
CA ASN A 142 10.36 24.74 5.15
C ASN A 142 9.99 23.31 5.57
N VAL A 143 10.78 22.71 6.45
CA VAL A 143 10.49 21.38 7.00
C VAL A 143 9.26 21.44 7.90
N LEU A 144 9.22 22.41 8.83
CA LEU A 144 8.09 22.61 9.74
C LEU A 144 6.78 22.81 8.98
N ARG A 145 6.75 23.72 7.99
CA ARG A 145 5.55 23.96 7.16
C ARG A 145 5.11 22.70 6.40
N THR A 146 6.07 21.91 5.90
CA THR A 146 5.75 20.68 5.17
C THR A 146 5.24 19.59 6.13
N GLN A 147 5.81 19.51 7.33
CA GLN A 147 5.42 18.58 8.37
C GLN A 147 4.02 18.91 8.92
N GLU A 148 3.72 20.18 9.15
CA GLU A 148 2.37 20.64 9.53
C GLU A 148 1.35 20.24 8.47
N LYS A 149 1.65 20.47 7.19
CA LYS A 149 0.77 20.06 6.08
C LYS A 149 0.57 18.53 6.02
N ILE A 150 1.62 17.75 6.26
CA ILE A 150 1.51 16.28 6.34
C ILE A 150 0.58 15.88 7.47
N ASN A 151 0.78 16.44 8.67
CA ASN A 151 -0.01 16.10 9.85
C ASN A 151 -1.48 16.46 9.63
N GLU A 152 -1.77 17.66 9.12
CA GLU A 152 -3.14 18.12 8.83
C GLU A 152 -3.87 17.19 7.84
N VAL A 153 -3.21 16.86 6.72
CA VAL A 153 -3.79 15.98 5.71
C VAL A 153 -3.99 14.57 6.26
N HIS A 154 -3.00 14.05 7.00
CA HIS A 154 -3.08 12.72 7.59
C HIS A 154 -4.20 12.62 8.64
N ASP A 155 -4.36 13.63 9.49
CA ASP A 155 -5.40 13.66 10.50
C ASP A 155 -6.80 13.82 9.89
N ARG A 156 -6.96 14.66 8.87
CA ARG A 156 -8.21 14.80 8.12
C ARG A 156 -8.57 13.50 7.39
N MET A 157 -7.60 12.86 6.73
CA MET A 157 -7.78 11.56 6.07
C MET A 157 -8.21 10.49 7.08
N LYS A 158 -7.51 10.38 8.22
CA LYS A 158 -7.84 9.39 9.26
C LYS A 158 -9.24 9.62 9.84
N LYS A 159 -9.62 10.88 10.08
CA LYS A 159 -10.97 11.23 10.54
C LYS A 159 -12.02 10.83 9.49
N ALA A 160 -11.81 11.20 8.23
CA ALA A 160 -12.74 10.90 7.16
C ALA A 160 -12.92 9.39 6.93
N LEU A 161 -11.84 8.59 7.03
CA LEU A 161 -11.92 7.13 6.94
C LEU A 161 -12.67 6.51 8.12
N ASN A 162 -12.38 6.93 9.36
CA ASN A 162 -13.05 6.42 10.55
C ASN A 162 -14.55 6.75 10.58
N GLU A 163 -14.93 7.95 10.13
CA GLU A 163 -16.32 8.39 10.04
C GLU A 163 -17.01 7.92 8.74
N SER A 164 -16.30 7.19 7.86
CA SER A 164 -16.78 6.79 6.52
C SER A 164 -17.30 7.97 5.67
N ASN A 165 -16.72 9.16 5.86
CA ASN A 165 -17.09 10.38 5.14
C ASN A 165 -16.36 10.45 3.79
N LEU A 166 -16.93 9.80 2.79
CA LEU A 166 -16.35 9.70 1.44
C LEU A 166 -16.31 11.04 0.70
N GLU A 167 -17.24 11.95 1.00
CA GLU A 167 -17.25 13.28 0.37
C GLU A 167 -16.06 14.10 0.87
N ASP A 168 -15.74 14.04 2.17
CA ASP A 168 -14.55 14.74 2.70
C ASP A 168 -13.25 14.19 2.11
N LEU A 169 -13.15 12.88 1.89
CA LEU A 169 -12.01 12.27 1.17
C LEU A 169 -11.88 12.82 -0.25
N ARG A 170 -13.00 12.96 -0.97
CA ARG A 170 -13.00 13.53 -2.31
C ARG A 170 -12.57 14.99 -2.29
N GLN A 171 -13.13 15.79 -1.39
CA GLN A 171 -12.77 17.20 -1.25
C GLN A 171 -11.29 17.35 -0.91
N LEU A 172 -10.76 16.51 -0.02
CA LEU A 172 -9.34 16.50 0.31
C LEU A 172 -8.45 16.23 -0.93
N ILE A 173 -8.84 15.30 -1.81
CA ILE A 173 -8.13 15.04 -3.07
C ILE A 173 -8.16 16.27 -4.01
N LEU A 174 -9.28 16.98 -4.08
CA LEU A 174 -9.45 18.18 -4.88
C LEU A 174 -8.67 19.37 -4.31
N ASP A 175 -8.74 19.59 -2.99
CA ASP A 175 -8.02 20.63 -2.25
C ASP A 175 -6.50 20.50 -2.41
N LEU A 176 -6.01 19.25 -2.39
CA LEU A 176 -4.60 18.93 -2.60
C LEU A 176 -4.18 18.93 -4.07
N GLU A 177 -5.13 19.18 -4.98
CA GLU A 177 -4.90 19.26 -6.41
C GLU A 177 -4.24 18.00 -7.00
N ILE A 178 -4.57 16.82 -6.47
CA ILE A 178 -3.95 15.57 -6.90
C ILE A 178 -4.36 15.27 -8.34
N VAL A 179 -3.35 15.10 -9.20
CA VAL A 179 -3.54 14.80 -10.62
C VAL A 179 -3.50 13.29 -10.87
N CYS A 180 -4.28 12.83 -11.84
CA CYS A 180 -4.20 11.47 -12.33
C CYS A 180 -2.79 11.19 -12.89
N PRO A 181 -2.09 10.12 -12.45
CA PRO A 181 -0.75 9.80 -12.96
C PRO A 181 -0.69 9.54 -14.47
N ILE A 182 -1.80 9.10 -15.06
CA ILE A 182 -1.86 8.71 -16.47
C ILE A 182 -2.27 9.89 -17.37
N SER A 183 -3.37 10.58 -17.04
CA SER A 183 -3.89 11.66 -17.89
C SER A 183 -3.39 13.06 -17.48
N GLY A 184 -2.82 13.22 -16.29
CA GLY A 184 -2.48 14.53 -15.72
C GLY A 184 -3.70 15.38 -15.35
N SER A 185 -4.92 14.88 -15.57
CA SER A 185 -6.16 15.62 -15.31
C SER A 185 -6.64 15.45 -13.86
N LYS A 186 -7.39 16.44 -13.38
CA LYS A 186 -8.02 16.45 -12.04
C LYS A 186 -9.52 16.11 -12.09
N ASN A 187 -9.96 15.50 -13.18
CA ASN A 187 -11.37 15.22 -13.44
C ASN A 187 -11.83 13.94 -12.73
N TRP A 188 -11.98 14.05 -11.41
CA TRP A 188 -12.33 12.95 -10.52
C TRP A 188 -13.85 12.78 -10.34
N THR A 189 -14.31 11.55 -10.25
CA THR A 189 -15.68 11.22 -9.84
C THR A 189 -15.87 11.35 -8.33
N GLU A 190 -17.08 11.05 -7.85
CA GLU A 190 -17.33 10.82 -6.43
C GLU A 190 -16.58 9.57 -5.95
N VAL A 191 -16.19 9.59 -4.67
CA VAL A 191 -15.61 8.42 -4.00
C VAL A 191 -16.75 7.49 -3.60
N ARG A 192 -16.58 6.19 -3.87
CA ARG A 192 -17.56 5.15 -3.54
C ARG A 192 -16.90 4.01 -2.80
N GLN A 193 -17.62 3.40 -1.86
CA GLN A 193 -17.21 2.14 -1.28
C GLN A 193 -17.35 1.02 -2.31
N PHE A 194 -16.32 0.19 -2.41
CA PHE A 194 -16.33 -1.00 -3.25
C PHE A 194 -15.95 -2.21 -2.40
N ASN A 195 -16.87 -3.17 -2.31
CA ASN A 195 -16.63 -4.41 -1.57
C ASN A 195 -15.57 -5.26 -2.29
N LEU A 196 -14.62 -5.77 -1.53
CA LEU A 196 -13.50 -6.55 -2.06
C LEU A 196 -13.74 -8.07 -2.08
N MET A 197 -14.92 -8.54 -1.63
CA MET A 197 -15.34 -9.95 -1.77
C MET A 197 -15.85 -10.30 -3.17
#